data_AF-A0A059AFH7-F1
#
_entry.id   AF-A0A059AFH7-F1
#
_cell.length_a   1.000
_cell.length_b   1.000
_cell.length_c   1.000
_cell.angle_alpha   90.00
_cell.angle_beta   90.00
_cell.angle_gamma   90.00
#
_symmetry.space_group_name_H-M   'P 1'
#
loop_
_entity.id
_entity.type
_entity.pdbx_description
1 polymer ?
#
loop_
_entity_poly.entity_id
_entity_poly.type
_entity_poly.pdbx_seq_one_letter_code
_entity_poly.pdbx_strand_id
1 'polypeptide(L)'
;MSLVPSWFGGRRSNVFDPFSLDVWDPFRDFPFPSSSLTAANFPQTFRENAAFVNTRIDWKETPEAHVFRADLPGLKKEEVKVEIEEDRVLQISGERNMEKEDKNDTWHRMERSSGKFMRRFRLPENARMDQVKASMENGVLTVTVPKVEEKKPEVKAIEISG
;
A
#
# COMPACT_ATOMS: atom_id res chain seq x y z
N MET A 1 -19.96 -2.92 37.61
CA MET A 1 -20.63 -2.43 36.39
C MET A 1 -20.19 -0.99 36.16
N SER A 2 -19.40 -0.75 35.11
CA SER A 2 -19.23 0.59 34.54
C SER A 2 -18.91 0.42 33.05
N LEU A 3 -19.88 0.87 32.25
CA LEU A 3 -19.83 0.97 30.80
C LEU A 3 -18.98 2.19 30.43
N VAL A 4 -18.00 2.03 29.54
CA VAL A 4 -17.31 3.15 28.89
C VAL A 4 -17.57 3.01 27.37
N PRO A 5 -18.14 4.03 26.70
CA PRO A 5 -18.56 3.91 25.31
C PRO A 5 -17.37 4.05 24.36
N SER A 6 -17.33 3.17 23.37
CA SER A 6 -16.46 3.19 22.20
C SER A 6 -16.90 4.30 21.24
N TRP A 7 -16.15 5.41 21.22
CA TRP A 7 -16.32 6.51 20.27
C TRP A 7 -15.29 6.38 19.14
N PHE A 8 -15.79 6.22 17.92
CA PHE A 8 -15.07 6.11 16.66
C PHE A 8 -14.02 7.21 16.45
N GLY A 9 -12.77 6.83 16.17
CA GLY A 9 -11.68 7.70 15.71
C GLY A 9 -11.06 7.15 14.43
N GLY A 10 -11.30 7.82 13.31
CA GLY A 10 -10.86 7.41 11.97
C GLY A 10 -9.33 7.33 11.86
N ARG A 11 -8.81 6.10 11.82
CA ARG A 11 -7.44 5.83 11.37
C ARG A 11 -7.36 6.13 9.87
N ARG A 12 -6.69 7.21 9.49
CA ARG A 12 -6.24 7.39 8.09
C ARG A 12 -5.18 6.32 7.82
N SER A 13 -5.59 5.21 7.21
CA SER A 13 -4.70 4.10 6.87
C SER A 13 -3.92 4.41 5.60
N ASN A 14 -2.58 4.34 5.64
CA ASN A 14 -1.71 4.37 4.45
C ASN A 14 -1.82 3.07 3.61
N VAL A 15 -3.03 2.56 3.45
CA VAL A 15 -3.36 1.35 2.69
C VAL A 15 -4.02 1.83 1.40
N PHE A 16 -3.42 1.52 0.26
CA PHE A 16 -4.03 1.82 -1.04
C PHE A 16 -5.20 0.87 -1.26
N ASP A 17 -6.39 1.42 -1.49
CA ASP A 17 -7.63 0.66 -1.64
C ASP A 17 -8.49 1.26 -2.76
N PRO A 18 -8.41 0.70 -3.98
CA PRO A 18 -9.15 1.22 -5.12
C PRO A 18 -10.65 0.89 -5.05
N PHE A 19 -11.08 0.07 -4.08
CA PHE A 19 -12.48 -0.34 -3.90
C PHE A 19 -13.17 0.44 -2.77
N SER A 20 -12.45 1.32 -2.07
CA SER A 20 -13.06 2.22 -1.11
C SER A 20 -13.85 3.33 -1.80
N LEU A 21 -15.08 3.56 -1.34
CA LEU A 21 -15.97 4.64 -1.81
C LEU A 21 -15.41 6.06 -1.52
N ASP A 22 -14.25 6.18 -0.88
CA ASP A 22 -13.54 7.44 -0.60
C ASP A 22 -12.63 7.90 -1.75
N VAL A 23 -12.45 7.09 -2.81
CA VAL A 23 -11.51 7.40 -3.92
C VAL A 23 -12.11 8.36 -4.97
N TRP A 24 -13.42 8.60 -4.97
CA TRP A 24 -14.07 9.53 -5.90
C TRP A 24 -15.13 10.41 -5.22
N ASP A 25 -14.67 11.41 -4.46
CA ASP A 25 -15.48 12.60 -4.16
C ASP A 25 -14.85 13.81 -4.89
N PRO A 26 -15.39 14.25 -6.05
CA PRO A 26 -14.84 15.31 -6.87
C PRO A 26 -14.92 16.71 -6.20
N PHE A 27 -15.46 16.79 -4.97
CA PHE A 27 -15.55 18.03 -4.19
C PHE A 27 -14.59 18.08 -3.00
N ARG A 28 -13.83 17.01 -2.69
CA ARG A 28 -12.83 17.04 -1.61
C ARG A 28 -11.60 17.90 -1.90
N ASP A 29 -11.36 18.24 -3.16
CA ASP A 29 -10.28 19.13 -3.60
C ASP A 29 -10.76 20.56 -3.96
N PHE A 30 -12.03 20.90 -3.72
CA PHE A 30 -12.55 22.21 -4.07
C PHE A 30 -12.28 23.25 -2.97
N PRO A 31 -11.58 24.37 -3.24
CA PRO A 31 -11.19 25.34 -2.24
C PRO A 31 -12.34 26.33 -1.98
N PHE A 32 -13.35 25.93 -1.21
CA PHE A 32 -14.29 26.90 -0.65
C PHE A 32 -13.79 27.37 0.73
N PRO A 33 -13.55 28.68 0.93
CA PRO A 33 -12.97 29.18 2.16
C PRO A 33 -14.07 29.34 3.21
N SER A 34 -14.16 28.42 4.17
CA SER A 34 -14.78 28.70 5.46
C SER A 34 -13.69 28.80 6.52
N SER A 35 -13.12 30.00 6.57
CA SER A 35 -12.78 30.74 7.78
C SER A 35 -12.38 29.94 9.02
N SER A 36 -11.05 29.85 9.18
CA SER A 36 -10.32 30.36 10.35
C SER A 36 -10.24 29.53 11.65
N LEU A 37 -8.97 29.45 12.12
CA LEU A 37 -8.46 29.13 13.46
C LEU A 37 -8.33 27.62 13.74
N THR A 38 -7.16 26.99 13.86
CA THR A 38 -5.87 27.43 14.39
C THR A 38 -4.71 26.61 13.80
N ALA A 39 -3.65 27.31 13.39
CA ALA A 39 -2.30 26.75 13.30
C ALA A 39 -1.78 26.52 14.73
N ALA A 40 -2.17 25.43 15.38
CA ALA A 40 -1.59 24.95 16.64
C ALA A 40 -2.18 23.58 16.98
N ASN A 41 -1.62 22.52 16.39
CA ASN A 41 -1.50 21.16 16.95
C ASN A 41 -1.13 20.19 15.83
N PHE A 42 0.13 20.26 15.39
CA PHE A 42 0.82 19.09 14.89
C PHE A 42 1.35 18.35 16.13
N PRO A 43 0.72 17.27 16.62
CA PRO A 43 1.31 16.48 17.69
C PRO A 43 2.61 15.84 17.22
N GLN A 44 3.68 16.21 17.90
CA GLN A 44 4.99 15.57 17.89
C GLN A 44 4.87 14.11 18.38
N THR A 45 4.55 13.17 17.50
CA THR A 45 4.75 11.73 17.79
C THR A 45 5.33 10.93 16.64
N PHE A 46 5.72 11.58 15.53
CA PHE A 46 6.50 10.95 14.46
C PHE A 46 7.93 11.49 14.48
N ARG A 47 8.66 11.16 15.54
CA ARG A 47 10.13 11.31 15.60
C ARG A 47 10.87 10.01 15.30
N GLU A 48 10.23 9.10 14.55
CA GLU A 48 10.90 8.03 13.83
C GLU A 48 10.72 8.26 12.31
N ASN A 49 11.24 9.40 11.83
CA ASN A 49 11.45 9.62 10.40
C ASN A 49 12.62 8.74 9.93
N ALA A 50 12.41 7.43 9.80
CA ALA A 50 13.14 6.70 8.77
C ALA A 50 12.62 7.24 7.45
N ALA A 51 13.47 7.91 6.67
CA ALA A 51 13.11 8.37 5.33
C ALA A 51 12.60 7.16 4.54
N PHE A 52 11.28 7.05 4.39
CA PHE A 52 10.69 5.95 3.65
C PHE A 52 11.10 6.10 2.20
N VAL A 53 11.85 5.13 1.70
CA VAL A 53 12.26 5.12 0.31
C VAL A 53 11.03 4.83 -0.53
N ASN A 54 10.77 5.67 -1.53
CA ASN A 54 9.61 5.50 -2.40
C ASN A 54 9.86 4.36 -3.39
N THR A 55 9.58 3.13 -2.96
CA THR A 55 9.55 1.96 -3.84
C THR A 55 8.38 2.10 -4.81
N ARG A 56 8.68 1.99 -6.11
CA ARG A 56 7.69 1.97 -7.18
C ARG A 56 7.08 0.58 -7.28
N ILE A 57 5.75 0.53 -7.27
CA ILE A 57 5.00 -0.72 -7.35
C ILE A 57 3.85 -0.51 -8.34
N ASP A 58 3.75 -1.43 -9.29
CA ASP A 58 2.61 -1.55 -10.18
C ASP A 58 1.66 -2.62 -9.67
N TRP A 59 0.36 -2.36 -9.78
CA TRP A 59 -0.68 -3.34 -9.51
C TRP A 59 -1.54 -3.50 -10.77
N LYS A 60 -1.60 -4.73 -11.28
CA LYS A 60 -2.53 -5.10 -12.34
C LYS A 60 -3.48 -6.20 -11.88
N GLU A 61 -4.68 -6.18 -12.45
CA GLU A 61 -5.69 -7.20 -12.27
C GLU A 61 -5.87 -7.98 -13.57
N THR A 62 -5.85 -9.30 -13.45
CA THR A 62 -6.18 -10.23 -14.54
C THR A 62 -7.48 -10.97 -14.19
N PRO A 63 -8.11 -11.69 -15.12
CA PRO A 63 -9.29 -12.51 -14.80
C PRO A 63 -9.04 -13.53 -13.68
N GLU A 64 -7.81 -14.03 -13.57
CA GLU A 64 -7.44 -15.12 -12.66
C GLU A 64 -6.75 -14.66 -11.37
N ALA A 65 -6.10 -13.49 -11.37
CA ALA A 65 -5.27 -13.05 -10.24
C ALA A 65 -5.02 -11.54 -10.20
N HIS A 66 -4.68 -11.02 -9.02
CA HIS A 66 -4.01 -9.74 -8.84
C HIS A 66 -2.50 -9.94 -8.86
N VAL A 67 -1.78 -9.11 -9.61
CA VAL A 67 -0.32 -9.19 -9.75
C VAL A 67 0.29 -7.85 -9.38
N PHE A 68 1.17 -7.86 -8.38
CA PHE A 68 1.94 -6.72 -7.92
C PHE A 68 3.39 -6.88 -8.37
N ARG A 69 3.97 -5.83 -8.95
CA ARG A 69 5.38 -5.79 -9.37
C ARG A 69 6.08 -4.63 -8.69
N ALA A 70 7.12 -4.92 -7.91
CA ALA A 70 7.87 -3.91 -7.18
C ALA A 70 9.33 -3.88 -7.63
N ASP A 71 9.82 -2.69 -7.96
CA ASP A 71 11.21 -2.47 -8.35
C ASP A 71 12.11 -2.39 -7.13
N LEU A 72 12.87 -3.45 -6.89
CA LEU A 72 13.74 -3.66 -5.73
C LEU A 72 15.19 -3.98 -6.15
N PRO A 73 15.83 -3.15 -7.00
CA PRO A 73 17.20 -3.38 -7.42
C PRO A 73 18.16 -3.32 -6.22
N GLY A 74 19.16 -4.21 -6.25
CA GLY A 74 20.21 -4.31 -5.24
C GLY A 74 19.80 -5.02 -3.93
N LEU A 75 18.54 -5.43 -3.79
CA LEU A 75 18.06 -6.16 -2.62
C LEU A 75 18.08 -7.66 -2.87
N LYS A 76 18.40 -8.41 -1.83
CA LYS A 76 18.26 -9.86 -1.83
C LYS A 76 16.86 -10.27 -1.36
N LYS A 77 16.42 -11.46 -1.73
CA LYS A 77 15.09 -11.98 -1.36
C LYS A 77 14.90 -12.07 0.15
N GLU A 78 15.98 -12.25 0.91
CA GLU A 78 15.96 -12.32 2.38
C GLU A 78 15.77 -10.95 3.04
N GLU A 79 16.01 -9.86 2.32
CA GLU A 79 15.89 -8.48 2.81
C GLU A 79 14.47 -7.90 2.56
N VAL A 80 13.61 -8.68 1.91
CA VAL A 80 12.25 -8.28 1.52
C VAL A 80 11.24 -9.19 2.21
N LYS A 81 10.23 -8.57 2.82
CA LYS A 81 9.16 -9.26 3.54
C LYS A 81 7.82 -8.99 2.83
N VAL A 82 7.07 -10.05 2.61
CA VAL A 82 5.73 -10.01 2.02
C VAL A 82 4.77 -10.69 2.99
N GLU A 83 3.76 -9.97 3.45
CA GLU A 83 2.82 -10.41 4.48
C GLU A 83 1.38 -10.08 4.10
N ILE A 84 0.44 -10.85 4.64
CA ILE A 84 -0.99 -10.54 4.59
C ILE A 84 -1.46 -10.33 6.03
N GLU A 85 -1.99 -9.14 6.31
CA GLU A 85 -2.61 -8.80 7.60
C GLU A 85 -4.07 -9.26 7.65
N GLU A 86 -4.67 -9.30 8.85
CA GLU A 86 -6.02 -9.82 9.12
C GLU A 86 -7.12 -9.13 8.28
N ASP A 87 -6.92 -7.87 7.89
CA ASP A 87 -7.86 -7.07 7.10
C ASP A 87 -7.68 -7.19 5.56
N ARG A 88 -7.17 -8.34 5.09
CA ARG A 88 -6.86 -8.58 3.66
C ARG A 88 -5.88 -7.55 3.08
N VAL A 89 -4.94 -7.09 3.90
CA VAL A 89 -3.94 -6.09 3.48
C VAL A 89 -2.65 -6.79 3.10
N LEU A 90 -2.27 -6.72 1.83
CA LEU A 90 -0.95 -7.12 1.36
C LEU A 90 0.06 -6.05 1.76
N GLN A 91 1.04 -6.43 2.58
CA GLN A 91 2.16 -5.59 2.98
C GLN A 91 3.44 -6.08 2.31
N ILE A 92 4.14 -5.16 1.64
CA ILE A 92 5.48 -5.36 1.08
C ILE A 92 6.43 -4.40 1.77
N SER A 93 7.42 -4.93 2.49
CA SER A 93 8.37 -4.15 3.27
C SER A 93 9.80 -4.66 3.13
N GLY A 94 10.76 -3.81 3.47
CA GLY A 94 12.19 -4.15 3.43
C GLY A 94 13.06 -2.94 3.71
N GLU A 95 14.38 -3.14 3.64
CA GLU A 95 15.36 -2.09 3.90
C GLU A 95 16.48 -2.11 2.86
N ARG A 96 16.68 -0.98 2.18
CA ARG A 96 17.83 -0.78 1.30
C ARG A 96 18.97 -0.16 2.09
N ASN A 97 19.95 -1.00 2.41
CA ASN A 97 21.17 -0.55 3.06
C ASN A 97 22.01 0.28 2.08
N MET A 98 22.66 1.32 2.61
CA MET A 98 23.72 2.01 1.89
C MET A 98 24.96 1.11 1.90
N GLU A 99 25.67 1.03 0.77
CA GLU A 99 26.97 0.36 0.72
C GLU A 99 27.89 0.97 1.79
N LYS A 100 28.60 0.12 2.54
CA LYS A 100 29.48 0.58 3.62
C LYS A 100 30.53 1.50 3.03
N GLU A 101 30.56 2.74 3.50
CA GLU A 101 31.56 3.72 3.12
C GLU A 101 32.93 3.28 3.63
N ASP A 102 33.87 3.02 2.72
CA ASP A 102 35.28 2.95 3.09
C ASP A 102 35.80 4.36 3.34
N LYS A 103 36.61 4.54 4.38
CA LYS A 103 37.11 5.86 4.80
C LYS A 103 37.99 6.56 3.74
N ASN A 104 38.36 5.85 2.68
CA ASN A 104 39.18 6.36 1.59
C ASN A 104 38.37 6.73 0.33
N ASP A 105 37.06 6.55 0.34
CA ASP A 105 36.22 6.78 -0.85
C ASP A 105 35.77 8.25 -0.92
N THR A 106 35.87 8.84 -2.11
CA THR A 106 35.34 10.18 -2.38
C THR A 106 34.10 10.07 -3.25
N TRP A 107 32.94 10.40 -2.68
CA TRP A 107 31.69 10.45 -3.41
C TRP A 107 31.57 11.74 -4.21
N HIS A 108 31.58 11.63 -5.54
CA HIS A 108 31.31 12.78 -6.40
C HIS A 108 29.81 13.09 -6.51
N ARG A 109 28.95 12.07 -6.39
CA ARG A 109 27.49 12.20 -6.45
C ARG A 109 26.80 10.94 -5.89
N MET A 110 25.72 11.13 -5.15
CA MET A 110 24.87 10.05 -4.63
C MET A 110 23.41 10.33 -4.99
N GLU A 111 22.85 9.54 -5.90
CA GLU A 111 21.43 9.66 -6.32
C GLU A 111 20.57 8.52 -5.80
N ARG A 112 21.20 7.38 -5.50
CA ARG A 112 20.51 6.20 -4.98
C ARG A 112 20.06 6.48 -3.56
N SER A 113 18.75 6.39 -3.33
CA SER A 113 18.16 6.52 -2.00
C SER A 113 18.30 5.21 -1.21
N SER A 114 18.75 5.30 0.04
CA SER A 114 18.79 4.22 1.03
C SER A 114 17.75 4.43 2.13
N GLY A 115 17.32 3.34 2.78
CA GLY A 115 16.37 3.37 3.88
C GLY A 115 15.34 2.26 3.83
N LYS A 116 14.39 2.32 4.77
CA LYS A 116 13.28 1.37 4.87
C LYS A 116 12.17 1.73 3.90
N PHE A 117 11.46 0.73 3.39
CA PHE A 117 10.24 0.93 2.61
C PHE A 117 9.12 0.04 3.13
N MET A 118 7.89 0.52 2.99
CA MET A 118 6.68 -0.21 3.32
C MET A 118 5.55 0.27 2.42
N ARG A 119 4.91 -0.68 1.72
CA ARG A 119 3.77 -0.44 0.85
C ARG A 119 2.65 -1.41 1.23
N ARG A 120 1.43 -0.90 1.35
CA ARG A 120 0.26 -1.68 1.76
C ARG A 120 -0.87 -1.51 0.75
N PHE A 121 -1.48 -2.63 0.38
CA PHE A 121 -2.57 -2.70 -0.60
C PHE A 121 -3.72 -3.49 0.02
N ARG A 122 -4.93 -2.93 0.02
CA ARG A 122 -6.11 -3.70 0.39
C ARG A 122 -6.51 -4.57 -0.80
N LEU A 123 -6.59 -5.87 -0.56
CA LEU A 123 -7.04 -6.83 -1.55
C LEU A 123 -8.58 -6.87 -1.56
N PRO A 124 -9.19 -7.08 -2.74
CA PRO A 124 -10.63 -7.27 -2.84
C PRO A 124 -11.07 -8.58 -2.19
N GLU A 125 -12.37 -8.72 -1.99
CA GLU A 125 -12.94 -9.87 -1.29
C GLU A 125 -12.74 -11.20 -2.00
N ASN A 126 -12.65 -11.15 -3.33
CA ASN A 126 -12.45 -12.30 -4.20
C ASN A 126 -10.99 -12.76 -4.25
N ALA A 127 -10.07 -12.23 -3.43
CA ALA A 127 -8.69 -12.67 -3.38
C ALA A 127 -8.49 -13.94 -2.51
N ARG A 128 -7.85 -14.98 -3.07
CA ARG A 128 -7.39 -16.17 -2.34
C ARG A 128 -6.08 -15.91 -1.61
N MET A 129 -6.19 -15.52 -0.34
CA MET A 129 -5.05 -15.18 0.52
C MET A 129 -4.17 -16.38 0.90
N ASP A 130 -4.72 -17.60 0.86
CA ASP A 130 -4.04 -18.86 1.18
C ASP A 130 -3.05 -19.31 0.09
N GLN A 131 -3.19 -18.79 -1.14
CA GLN A 131 -2.43 -19.25 -2.31
C GLN A 131 -1.53 -18.18 -2.91
N VAL A 132 -1.13 -17.19 -2.10
CA VAL A 132 -0.25 -16.12 -2.56
C VAL A 132 1.15 -16.64 -2.85
N LYS A 133 1.68 -16.26 -4.00
CA LYS A 133 3.02 -16.62 -4.45
C LYS A 133 3.85 -15.36 -4.64
N ALA A 134 5.09 -15.39 -4.17
CA ALA A 134 6.06 -14.33 -4.39
C ALA A 134 7.31 -14.90 -5.07
N SER A 135 7.84 -14.16 -6.03
CA SER A 135 9.09 -14.48 -6.72
C SER A 135 9.88 -13.21 -6.96
N MET A 136 11.21 -13.29 -6.96
CA MET A 136 12.07 -12.15 -7.21
C MET A 136 13.09 -12.53 -8.27
N GLU A 137 13.12 -11.77 -9.36
CA GLU A 137 14.00 -12.01 -10.49
C GLU A 137 14.52 -10.67 -11.01
N ASN A 138 15.83 -10.58 -11.28
CA ASN A 138 16.46 -9.38 -11.85
C ASN A 138 16.16 -8.07 -11.08
N GLY A 139 16.04 -8.15 -9.75
CA GLY A 139 15.72 -6.99 -8.90
C GLY A 139 14.25 -6.58 -8.94
N VAL A 140 13.35 -7.39 -9.49
CA VAL A 140 11.90 -7.13 -9.51
C VAL A 140 11.19 -8.21 -8.69
N LEU A 141 10.45 -7.78 -7.66
CA LEU A 141 9.57 -8.65 -6.90
C LEU A 141 8.21 -8.74 -7.62
N THR A 142 7.74 -9.96 -7.86
CA THR A 142 6.40 -10.24 -8.38
C THR A 142 5.61 -11.01 -7.34
N VAL A 143 4.52 -10.42 -6.85
CA VAL A 143 3.56 -11.06 -5.93
C VAL A 143 2.27 -11.33 -6.69
N THR A 144 1.86 -12.59 -6.74
CA THR A 144 0.64 -13.05 -7.40
C THR A 144 -0.36 -13.53 -6.36
N VAL A 145 -1.54 -12.93 -6.35
CA VAL A 145 -2.65 -13.25 -5.47
C VAL A 145 -3.78 -13.81 -6.35
N PRO A 146 -3.99 -15.14 -6.38
CA PRO A 146 -5.06 -15.74 -7.17
C PRO A 146 -6.43 -15.23 -6.74
N LYS A 147 -7.39 -15.25 -7.66
CA LYS A 147 -8.80 -14.97 -7.36
C LYS A 147 -9.54 -16.25 -7.02
N VAL A 148 -10.57 -16.12 -6.20
CA VAL A 148 -11.60 -17.14 -6.01
C VAL A 148 -12.41 -17.18 -7.30
N GLU A 149 -12.66 -18.38 -7.85
CA GLU A 149 -13.59 -18.54 -8.96
C GLU A 149 -15.01 -18.15 -8.49
N GLU A 150 -15.40 -16.92 -8.77
CA GLU A 150 -16.77 -16.47 -8.58
C GLU A 150 -17.60 -16.82 -9.80
N LYS A 151 -18.80 -17.36 -9.57
CA LYS A 151 -19.78 -17.54 -10.65
C LYS A 151 -20.09 -16.17 -11.23
N LYS A 152 -19.89 -16.01 -12.55
CA LYS A 152 -20.22 -14.75 -13.25
C LYS A 152 -21.65 -14.35 -12.86
N PRO A 153 -21.87 -13.11 -12.38
CA PRO A 153 -23.21 -12.68 -12.01
C PRO A 153 -24.11 -12.76 -13.25
N GLU A 154 -25.24 -13.47 -13.13
CA GLU A 154 -26.24 -13.53 -14.19
C GLU A 154 -26.79 -12.13 -14.40
N VAL A 155 -26.60 -11.59 -15.60
CA VAL A 155 -27.17 -10.28 -15.98
C VAL A 155 -28.68 -10.45 -16.08
N LYS A 156 -29.42 -9.82 -15.16
CA LYS A 156 -30.87 -9.76 -15.22
C LYS A 156 -31.29 -8.60 -16.11
N ALA A 157 -31.99 -8.89 -17.20
CA ALA A 157 -32.66 -7.87 -17.98
C ALA A 157 -33.80 -7.27 -17.14
N ILE A 158 -33.83 -5.93 -17.04
CA ILE A 158 -34.91 -5.21 -16.36
C ILE A 158 -35.82 -4.65 -17.45
N GLU A 159 -37.08 -5.04 -17.44
CA GLU A 159 -38.08 -4.44 -18.33
C GLU A 159 -38.42 -3.02 -17.87
N ILE A 160 -38.49 -2.09 -18.84
CA ILE A 160 -38.88 -0.70 -18.59
C ILE A 160 -40.39 -0.61 -18.82
N SER A 161 -41.16 -0.34 -17.76
CA SER A 161 -42.60 -0.05 -17.86
C SER A 161 -42.84 1.44 -18.13
N GLY A 162 -43.83 1.75 -18.98
CA GLY A 162 -44.33 3.10 -19.24
C GLY A 162 -45.85 3.18 -19.07
#